data_AF-A0A227J8U7-F1
#
_entry.id   AF-A0A227J8U7-F1
#
_cell.length_a   1.000
_cell.length_b   1.000
_cell.length_c   1.000
_cell.angle_alpha   90.00
_cell.angle_beta   90.00
_cell.angle_gamma   90.00
#
_symmetry.space_group_name_H-M   'P 1'
#
loop_
_entity.id
_entity.type
_entity.pdbx_description
1 polymer ?
#
loop_
_entity_poly.entity_id
_entity_poly.type
_entity_poly.pdbx_seq_one_letter_code
_entity_poly.pdbx_strand_id
1 'polypeptide(L)'
;YVQNLTHERVFPELKRGRDGYGQAPSKWFARFRDKVLPNAKNEHKAYHSFRHTFINALKQSGVSRSHASAYVGHGDGSETFGRYGKAYVASALAPILDNITFDFDIKPYVLPN
;
A
#
# COMPACT_ATOMS: atom_id res chain seq x y z
N TYR A 1 12.18 8.94 -1.07
CA TYR A 1 12.69 7.88 -0.17
C TYR A 1 13.20 8.49 1.12
N VAL A 2 13.14 7.76 2.24
CA VAL A 2 13.72 8.21 3.52
C VAL A 2 15.24 8.20 3.38
N GLN A 3 15.87 9.36 3.46
CA GLN A 3 17.31 9.52 3.27
C GLN A 3 18.11 9.28 4.56
N ASN A 4 17.52 9.58 5.72
CA ASN A 4 18.12 9.36 7.03
C ASN A 4 17.02 9.15 8.07
N LEU A 5 17.29 8.36 9.11
CA LEU A 5 16.43 8.11 10.26
C LEU A 5 17.11 8.61 11.53
N THR A 6 16.45 9.54 12.24
CA THR A 6 16.88 10.01 13.57
C THR A 6 16.28 9.17 14.71
N HIS A 7 15.43 8.20 14.38
CA HIS A 7 14.77 7.29 15.30
C HIS A 7 14.71 5.89 14.66
N GLU A 8 14.62 4.83 15.47
CA GLU A 8 14.47 3.42 15.03
C GLU A 8 13.31 3.17 14.03
N ARG A 9 12.25 3.99 14.04
CA ARG A 9 11.04 3.80 13.22
C ARG A 9 10.82 5.02 12.35
N VAL A 10 10.29 4.80 11.14
CA VAL A 10 9.93 5.89 10.20
C VAL A 10 8.85 6.81 10.78
N PHE A 11 7.89 6.24 11.53
CA PHE A 11 6.79 6.95 12.18
C PHE A 11 6.84 6.74 13.70
N PRO A 12 7.74 7.43 14.41
CA PRO A 12 7.92 7.24 15.85
C PRO A 12 6.68 7.63 16.69
N GLU A 13 5.84 8.53 16.18
CA GLU A 13 4.61 9.00 16.79
C GLU A 13 3.51 7.94 16.89
N LEU A 14 3.58 6.88 16.07
CA LEU A 14 2.61 5.79 16.11
C LEU A 14 2.84 4.92 17.36
N LYS A 15 1.84 4.92 18.24
CA LYS A 15 1.84 4.11 19.46
C LYS A 15 1.31 2.71 19.16
N ARG A 16 1.95 1.68 19.73
CA ARG A 16 1.52 0.29 19.60
C ARG A 16 0.25 0.08 20.44
N GLY A 17 -0.84 -0.34 19.79
CA GLY A 17 -2.04 -0.83 20.46
C GLY A 17 -2.11 -2.36 20.48
N ARG A 18 -3.25 -2.90 20.93
CA ARG A 18 -3.55 -4.35 20.94
C ARG A 18 -3.28 -4.99 19.57
N ASP A 19 -3.76 -4.34 18.51
CA ASP A 19 -3.72 -4.85 17.13
C ASP A 19 -2.56 -4.22 16.32
N GLY A 20 -1.51 -3.74 17.00
CA GLY A 20 -0.34 -3.09 16.37
C GLY A 20 -0.47 -1.58 16.18
N TYR A 21 0.19 -1.03 15.16
CA TYR A 21 0.32 0.42 14.93
C TYR A 21 -0.78 1.03 14.04
N GLY A 22 -1.67 0.21 13.47
CA GLY A 22 -2.58 0.62 12.40
C GLY A 22 -3.81 1.43 12.84
N GLN A 23 -4.18 1.38 14.12
CA GLN A 23 -5.45 1.98 14.57
C GLN A 23 -5.47 3.52 14.44
N ALA A 24 -4.41 4.20 14.89
CA ALA A 24 -4.29 5.65 14.84
C ALA A 24 -4.32 6.21 13.39
N PRO A 25 -3.47 5.74 12.45
CA PRO A 25 -3.49 6.23 11.08
C PRO A 25 -4.80 5.88 10.36
N SER A 26 -5.41 4.73 10.66
CA SER A 26 -6.71 4.36 10.05
C SER A 26 -7.83 5.33 10.46
N LYS A 27 -7.90 5.70 11.75
CA LYS A 27 -8.88 6.67 12.25
C LYS A 27 -8.63 8.08 11.69
N TRP A 28 -7.37 8.50 11.65
CA TRP A 28 -6.99 9.78 11.05
C TRP A 28 -7.42 9.84 9.57
N PHE A 29 -7.09 8.81 8.79
CA PHE A 29 -7.43 8.77 7.37
C PHE A 29 -8.93 8.76 7.15
N ALA A 30 -9.70 8.01 7.96
CA ALA A 30 -11.15 8.00 7.84
C ALA A 30 -11.76 9.41 8.02
N ARG A 31 -11.27 10.18 9.01
CA ARG A 31 -11.71 11.57 9.23
C ARG A 31 -11.28 12.50 8.09
N PHE A 32 -10.04 12.34 7.63
CA PHE A 32 -9.52 13.13 6.51
C PHE A 32 -10.32 12.88 5.22
N ARG A 33 -10.51 11.61 4.87
CA ARG A 33 -11.34 11.15 3.76
C ARG A 33 -12.74 11.75 3.83
N ASP A 34 -13.41 11.66 4.98
CA ASP A 34 -14.77 12.20 5.14
C ASP A 34 -14.82 13.72 4.93
N LYS A 35 -13.76 14.45 5.31
CA LYS A 35 -13.65 15.89 5.10
C LYS A 35 -13.47 16.26 3.63
N VAL A 36 -12.69 15.50 2.88
CA VAL A 36 -12.24 15.88 1.53
C VAL A 36 -12.98 15.15 0.41
N LEU A 37 -13.66 14.04 0.72
CA LEU A 37 -14.39 13.18 -0.21
C LEU A 37 -15.76 12.81 0.40
N PRO A 38 -16.79 13.66 0.25
CA PRO A 38 -18.08 13.48 0.94
C PRO A 38 -18.81 12.18 0.55
N ASN A 39 -18.62 11.70 -0.68
CA ASN A 39 -19.26 10.47 -1.18
C ASN A 39 -18.47 9.18 -0.87
N ALA A 40 -17.26 9.29 -0.32
CA ALA A 40 -16.37 8.15 -0.13
C ALA A 40 -16.96 7.03 0.75
N LYS A 41 -17.86 7.38 1.69
CA LYS A 41 -18.58 6.39 2.51
C LYS A 41 -19.58 5.57 1.70
N ASN A 42 -20.37 6.23 0.86
CA ASN A 42 -21.37 5.59 0.01
C ASN A 42 -20.70 4.70 -1.04
N GLU A 43 -19.51 5.08 -1.49
CA GLU A 43 -18.69 4.30 -2.41
C GLU A 43 -17.80 3.25 -1.71
N HIS A 44 -17.98 3.05 -0.40
CA HIS A 44 -17.20 2.12 0.43
C HIS A 44 -15.67 2.29 0.31
N LYS A 45 -15.20 3.52 0.09
CA LYS A 45 -13.76 3.82 -0.01
C LYS A 45 -13.17 3.93 1.40
N ALA A 46 -12.08 3.22 1.65
CA ALA A 46 -11.34 3.22 2.90
C ALA A 46 -9.83 3.26 2.63
N TYR A 47 -9.00 3.29 3.67
CA TYR A 47 -7.54 3.26 3.48
C TYR A 47 -7.10 2.03 2.68
N HIS A 48 -7.77 0.90 2.88
CA HIS A 48 -7.52 -0.34 2.14
C HIS A 48 -7.83 -0.23 0.62
N SER A 49 -8.65 0.73 0.20
CA SER A 49 -8.96 0.94 -1.22
C SER A 49 -7.70 1.31 -2.03
N PHE A 50 -6.70 1.96 -1.44
CA PHE A 50 -5.42 2.20 -2.12
C PHE A 50 -4.70 0.90 -2.48
N ARG A 51 -4.75 -0.11 -1.61
CA ARG A 51 -4.18 -1.43 -1.88
C ARG A 51 -4.89 -2.08 -3.08
N HIS A 52 -6.22 -1.97 -3.18
CA HIS A 52 -6.95 -2.47 -4.34
C HIS A 52 -6.57 -1.74 -5.63
N THR A 53 -6.45 -0.41 -5.58
CA THR A 53 -5.99 0.39 -6.71
C THR A 53 -4.59 -0.05 -7.17
N PHE A 54 -3.67 -0.27 -6.23
CA PHE A 54 -2.32 -0.74 -6.54
C PHE A 54 -2.30 -2.16 -7.14
N ILE A 55 -3.10 -3.09 -6.59
CA ILE A 55 -3.27 -4.44 -7.16
C ILE A 55 -3.80 -4.37 -8.58
N ASN A 56 -4.77 -3.48 -8.84
CA ASN A 56 -5.30 -3.29 -10.19
C ASN A 56 -4.22 -2.74 -11.13
N ALA A 57 -3.45 -1.73 -10.71
CA ALA A 57 -2.36 -1.17 -11.51
C ALA A 57 -1.29 -2.21 -11.87
N LEU A 58 -0.90 -3.05 -10.90
CA LEU A 58 -0.02 -4.20 -11.13
C LEU A 58 -0.59 -5.14 -12.19
N LYS A 59 -1.88 -5.47 -12.09
CA LYS A 59 -2.57 -6.34 -13.05
C LYS A 59 -2.60 -5.73 -14.46
N GLN A 60 -2.96 -4.45 -14.58
CA GLN A 60 -3.03 -3.78 -15.89
C GLN A 60 -1.65 -3.58 -16.51
N SER A 61 -0.59 -3.50 -15.70
CA SER A 61 0.80 -3.43 -16.15
C SER A 61 1.42 -4.81 -16.47
N GLY A 62 0.60 -5.87 -16.52
CA GLY A 62 1.06 -7.22 -16.88
C GLY A 62 1.93 -7.92 -15.83
N VAL A 63 1.96 -7.42 -14.59
CA VAL A 63 2.77 -8.02 -13.53
C VAL A 63 2.22 -9.39 -13.15
N SER A 64 3.11 -10.38 -13.07
CA SER A 64 2.72 -11.75 -12.72
C SER A 64 2.05 -11.81 -11.34
N ARG A 65 1.14 -12.79 -11.15
CA ARG A 65 0.45 -12.98 -9.87
C ARG A 65 1.43 -13.16 -8.70
N SER A 66 2.55 -13.86 -8.91
CA SER A 66 3.55 -14.09 -7.86
C SER A 66 4.21 -12.78 -7.41
N HIS A 67 4.65 -11.94 -8.36
CA HIS A 67 5.19 -10.62 -8.05
C HIS A 67 4.13 -9.71 -7.40
N ALA A 68 2.91 -9.69 -7.93
CA ALA A 68 1.81 -8.88 -7.37
C ALA A 68 1.47 -9.31 -5.93
N SER A 69 1.43 -10.62 -5.65
CA SER A 69 1.25 -11.14 -4.29
C SER A 69 2.38 -10.72 -3.36
N ALA A 70 3.64 -10.78 -3.82
CA ALA A 70 4.79 -10.35 -3.05
C ALA A 70 4.72 -8.86 -2.67
N TYR A 71 4.34 -8.00 -3.61
CA TYR A 71 4.15 -6.56 -3.37
C TYR A 71 3.18 -6.24 -2.25
N VAL A 72 2.12 -7.04 -2.15
CA VAL A 72 1.06 -6.80 -1.18
C VAL A 72 1.24 -7.68 0.07
N GLY A 73 2.26 -8.53 0.13
CA GLY A 73 2.52 -9.41 1.27
C GLY A 73 1.51 -10.55 1.40
N HIS A 74 0.94 -11.02 0.29
CA HIS A 74 0.21 -12.30 0.28
C HIS A 74 1.21 -13.45 0.23
N GLY A 75 1.01 -14.46 1.06
CA GLY A 75 1.78 -15.71 1.00
C GLY A 75 1.44 -16.53 -0.24
N ASP A 76 2.39 -17.34 -0.69
CA ASP A 76 2.20 -18.36 -1.72
C ASP A 76 2.02 -19.72 -1.03
N GLY A 77 0.92 -20.42 -1.33
CA GLY A 77 0.60 -21.73 -0.76
C GLY A 77 1.09 -22.91 -1.58
N SER A 78 1.82 -22.69 -2.68
CA SER A 78 2.36 -23.76 -3.52
C SER A 78 3.62 -24.39 -2.94
N GLU A 79 3.86 -25.68 -3.21
CA GLU A 79 5.10 -26.33 -2.78
C GLU A 79 6.32 -25.65 -3.43
N THR A 80 6.27 -25.34 -4.73
CA THR A 80 7.42 -24.79 -5.45
C THR A 80 7.81 -23.39 -4.98
N PHE A 81 6.89 -22.43 -4.97
CA PHE A 81 7.20 -21.04 -4.66
C PHE A 81 6.88 -20.63 -3.23
N GLY A 82 5.98 -21.35 -2.56
CA GLY A 82 5.62 -21.11 -1.17
C GLY A 82 6.51 -21.85 -0.17
N ARG A 83 6.77 -23.15 -0.39
CA ARG A 83 7.58 -23.97 0.52
C ARG A 83 9.07 -23.90 0.21
N TYR A 84 9.45 -24.08 -1.05
CA TYR A 84 10.86 -24.06 -1.46
C TYR A 84 11.34 -22.67 -1.89
N GLY A 85 10.44 -21.88 -2.49
CA GLY A 85 10.70 -20.48 -2.82
C GLY A 85 10.75 -19.61 -1.56
N LYS A 86 11.78 -18.76 -1.46
CA LYS A 86 11.85 -17.72 -0.43
C LYS A 86 11.14 -16.46 -0.92
N ALA A 87 10.82 -15.57 0.01
CA ALA A 87 10.29 -14.25 -0.33
C ALA A 87 11.22 -13.51 -1.32
N TYR A 88 10.61 -12.77 -2.24
CA TYR A 88 11.35 -11.90 -3.13
C TYR A 88 12.15 -10.87 -2.33
N VAL A 89 13.42 -10.69 -2.72
CA VAL A 89 14.24 -9.59 -2.20
C VAL A 89 13.81 -8.28 -2.84
N ALA A 90 13.97 -7.16 -2.12
CA ALA A 90 13.55 -5.84 -2.59
C ALA A 90 14.15 -5.46 -3.95
N SER A 91 15.41 -5.83 -4.20
CA SER A 91 16.10 -5.58 -5.47
C SER A 91 15.48 -6.30 -6.67
N ALA A 92 14.82 -7.45 -6.46
CA ALA A 92 14.12 -8.18 -7.52
C ALA A 92 12.76 -7.53 -7.86
N LEU A 93 12.14 -6.85 -6.89
CA LEU A 93 10.87 -6.16 -7.09
C LEU A 93 11.08 -4.75 -7.66
N ALA A 94 12.09 -4.01 -7.19
CA ALA A 94 12.26 -2.60 -7.52
C ALA A 94 12.10 -2.24 -9.02
N PRO A 95 12.72 -2.95 -9.98
CA PRO A 95 12.58 -2.61 -11.41
C PRO A 95 11.16 -2.77 -11.96
N ILE A 96 10.32 -3.60 -11.32
CA ILE A 96 8.92 -3.78 -11.72
C ILE A 96 8.11 -2.54 -11.37
N LEU A 97 8.43 -1.84 -10.27
CA LEU A 97 7.73 -0.61 -9.86
C LEU A 97 7.81 0.49 -10.92
N ASP A 98 8.94 0.60 -11.61
CA ASP A 98 9.19 1.62 -12.63
C ASP A 98 8.26 1.46 -13.85
N ASN A 99 7.67 0.28 -14.04
CA ASN A 99 6.78 -0.04 -15.15
C ASN A 99 5.29 0.01 -14.76
N ILE A 100 4.96 0.37 -13.52
CA ILE A 100 3.57 0.45 -13.07
C ILE A 100 2.94 1.75 -13.55
N THR A 101 1.89 1.64 -14.34
CA THR A 101 1.10 2.79 -14.82
C THR A 101 -0.29 2.80 -14.18
N PHE A 102 -0.82 4.02 -13.99
CA PHE A 102 -2.21 4.24 -13.61
C PHE A 102 -2.97 4.81 -14.80
N ASP A 103 -4.22 4.39 -14.98
CA ASP A 103 -5.14 4.88 -16.01
C ASP A 103 -5.78 6.23 -15.65
N PHE A 104 -5.25 6.90 -14.63
CA PHE A 104 -5.69 8.20 -14.15
C PHE A 104 -4.49 9.06 -13.75
N ASP A 105 -4.68 10.38 -13.87
CA ASP A 105 -3.70 11.35 -13.39
C ASP A 105 -3.69 11.42 -11.87
N ILE A 106 -2.50 11.33 -11.28
CA ILE A 106 -2.31 11.60 -9.86
C ILE A 106 -2.10 13.10 -9.69
N LYS A 107 -3.16 13.81 -9.28
CA LYS A 107 -3.09 15.25 -8.96
C LYS A 107 -2.98 15.44 -7.45
N PRO A 108 -2.04 16.28 -6.94
CA PRO A 108 -1.97 16.60 -5.53
C PRO A 108 -3.28 17.22 -5.05
N TYR A 109 -3.82 16.70 -3.94
CA TYR A 109 -4.93 17.36 -3.27
C TYR A 109 -4.38 18.53 -2.45
N VAL A 110 -4.83 19.75 -2.78
CA VAL A 110 -4.48 20.96 -2.03
C VAL A 110 -5.50 21.14 -0.90
N LEU A 111 -5.01 21.22 0.34
CA LEU A 111 -5.89 21.48 1.48
C LEU A 111 -6.52 22.88 1.33
N PRO A 112 -7.84 23.02 1.51
CA PRO A 112 -8.44 24.34 1.61
C PRO A 112 -7.88 25.06 2.85
N ASN A 113 -7.56 26.35 2.67
CA ASN A 113 -7.09 27.26 3.73
C ASN A 113 -8.10 27.37 4.88
#